data_AF-A0A1J4ZCJ9-F1
#
_entry.id   AF-A0A1J4ZCJ9-F1
#
_cell.length_a   1.000
_cell.length_b   1.000
_cell.length_c   1.000
_cell.angle_alpha   90.00
_cell.angle_beta   90.00
_cell.angle_gamma   90.00
#
_symmetry.space_group_name_H-M   'P 1'
#
loop_
_entity.id
_entity.type
_entity.pdbx_description
1 polymer ?
#
loop_
_entity_poly.entity_id
_entity_poly.type
_entity_poly.pdbx_seq_one_letter_code
_entity_poly.pdbx_strand_id
1 'polypeptide(L)'
;MKIKYILLSTAAIVILIVTTVGCGAQPQGATATPTTAAGIPAAGSYQPESACDNPYYPRRAGTKTQSGVDGSVITETTSIRGDANKAIATVTSASTNGIDVRTYECSSGGILLTEWKLYDGDKQVMSTLSYSGVFFPSAEQFKIGAKWEYSIVTHKDLDSGWVESETRRNCTVAGTSSVQYQGQFVDALRVDCVNEVKDLKASDEAALENYYDLYSFFYVYGVGIVGYRVSE
;
A
#
# COMPACT_ATOMS: atom_id res chain seq x y z
N MET A 1 -27.12 -13.50 14.64
CA MET A 1 -25.94 -12.71 15.03
C MET A 1 -25.40 -12.11 13.73
N LYS A 2 -25.61 -10.81 13.50
CA LYS A 2 -25.28 -10.15 12.23
C LYS A 2 -23.84 -9.62 12.30
N ILE A 3 -22.91 -10.29 11.64
CA ILE A 3 -21.57 -9.72 11.42
C ILE A 3 -21.75 -8.76 10.24
N LYS A 4 -21.88 -7.47 10.55
CA LYS A 4 -21.70 -6.45 9.53
C LYS A 4 -20.22 -6.45 9.20
N TYR A 5 -19.84 -6.85 7.99
CA TYR A 5 -18.57 -6.42 7.40
C TYR A 5 -18.72 -4.93 7.09
N ILE A 6 -18.69 -4.11 8.14
CA ILE A 6 -18.39 -2.69 8.01
C ILE A 6 -16.94 -2.67 7.52
N LEU A 7 -16.71 -2.12 6.33
CA LEU A 7 -15.43 -1.48 6.03
C LEU A 7 -15.18 -0.50 7.17
N LEU A 8 -14.41 -0.93 8.17
CA LEU A 8 -13.98 -0.10 9.27
C LEU A 8 -12.95 0.88 8.68
N SER A 9 -13.46 1.97 8.13
CA SER A 9 -12.81 3.27 8.23
C SER A 9 -12.83 3.68 9.70
N THR A 10 -11.95 3.10 10.51
CA THR A 10 -11.68 3.61 11.85
C THR A 10 -10.82 4.86 11.70
N ALA A 11 -11.51 6.00 11.65
CA ALA A 11 -10.95 7.28 12.02
C ALA A 11 -10.42 7.19 13.46
N ALA A 12 -9.13 6.92 13.62
CA ALA A 12 -8.44 7.10 14.89
C ALA A 12 -8.03 8.58 14.99
N ILE A 13 -8.88 9.36 15.64
CA ILE A 13 -8.57 10.72 16.10
C ILE A 13 -7.43 10.57 17.13
N VAL A 14 -6.21 10.91 16.73
CA VAL A 14 -5.14 11.20 17.70
C VAL A 14 -5.40 12.59 18.24
N ILE A 15 -6.02 12.65 19.42
CA ILE A 15 -6.09 13.87 20.23
C ILE A 15 -4.66 14.18 20.71
N LEU A 16 -4.00 15.13 20.05
CA LEU A 16 -2.76 15.71 20.54
C LEU A 16 -3.09 16.66 21.68
N ILE A 17 -2.74 16.27 22.92
CA ILE A 17 -2.78 17.16 24.09
C ILE A 17 -1.73 18.25 23.88
N VAL A 18 -2.18 19.45 23.52
CA VAL A 18 -1.35 20.67 23.53
C VAL A 18 -1.27 21.15 24.98
N THR A 19 -0.26 20.71 25.72
CA THR A 19 0.15 21.39 26.94
C THR A 19 0.93 22.64 26.55
N THR A 20 0.32 23.80 26.77
CA THR A 20 0.98 25.10 26.67
C THR A 20 2.11 25.19 27.69
N VAL A 21 3.36 25.18 27.24
CA VAL A 21 4.52 25.50 28.07
C VAL A 21 5.24 26.71 27.48
N GLY A 22 5.14 27.81 28.24
CA GLY A 22 6.22 28.77 28.49
C GLY A 22 6.94 29.40 27.30
N CYS A 23 6.74 30.71 27.14
CA CYS A 23 7.63 31.58 26.38
C CYS A 23 9.04 31.53 27.02
N GLY A 24 9.93 30.73 26.45
CA GLY A 24 11.33 30.60 26.84
C GLY A 24 12.19 30.60 25.59
N ALA A 25 13.29 31.36 25.61
CA ALA A 25 14.18 31.58 24.47
C ALA A 25 14.58 30.26 23.78
N GLN A 26 14.34 30.21 22.46
CA GLN A 26 14.65 29.06 21.61
C GLN A 26 16.18 28.86 21.59
N PRO A 27 16.72 27.73 22.09
CA PRO A 27 18.10 27.38 21.83
C PRO A 27 18.22 27.16 20.33
N GLN A 28 19.25 27.76 19.72
CA GLN A 28 19.63 27.54 18.33
C GLN A 28 19.84 26.02 18.14
N GLY A 29 18.81 25.35 17.62
CA GLY A 29 18.83 23.92 17.41
C GLY A 29 19.96 23.59 16.45
N ALA A 30 20.93 22.82 16.92
CA ALA A 30 21.94 22.22 16.06
C ALA A 30 21.20 21.53 14.90
N THR A 31 21.64 21.79 13.67
CA THR A 31 21.19 21.05 12.49
C THR A 31 21.50 19.58 12.75
N ALA A 32 20.50 18.80 13.15
CA ALA A 32 20.66 17.37 13.35
C ALA A 32 21.12 16.78 12.02
N THR A 33 22.33 16.22 12.00
CA THR A 33 22.79 15.45 10.85
C THR A 33 21.81 14.28 10.71
N PRO A 34 21.20 14.04 9.54
CA PRO A 34 20.29 12.93 9.37
C PRO A 34 21.05 11.66 9.72
N THR A 35 20.70 11.09 10.87
CA THR A 35 21.21 9.77 11.22
C THR A 35 20.43 8.83 10.33
N THR A 36 21.08 8.16 9.39
CA THR A 36 20.43 7.12 8.60
C THR A 36 19.85 6.10 9.57
N ALA A 37 18.53 5.95 9.58
CA ALA A 37 17.88 4.91 10.36
C ALA A 37 18.50 3.56 9.98
N ALA A 38 18.83 2.76 10.99
CA ALA A 38 19.38 1.42 10.75
C ALA A 38 18.43 0.65 9.83
N GLY A 39 18.94 0.11 8.72
CA GLY A 39 18.14 -0.63 7.75
C GLY A 39 17.59 0.18 6.57
N ILE A 40 17.81 1.50 6.49
CA ILE A 40 17.57 2.27 5.26
C ILE A 40 18.84 2.24 4.40
N PRO A 41 18.80 1.70 3.17
CA PRO A 41 19.93 1.77 2.25
C PRO A 41 20.30 3.22 1.94
N ALA A 42 21.58 3.51 1.80
CA ALA A 42 22.02 4.81 1.31
C ALA A 42 21.45 5.07 -0.08
N ALA A 43 21.15 6.33 -0.41
CA ALA A 43 20.70 6.70 -1.73
C ALA A 43 21.72 6.22 -2.79
N GLY A 44 21.26 5.43 -3.77
CA GLY A 44 22.11 4.85 -4.81
C GLY A 44 22.81 3.54 -4.44
N SER A 45 22.66 3.03 -3.21
CA SER A 45 23.19 1.71 -2.83
C SER A 45 22.21 0.57 -3.03
N TYR A 46 21.00 0.85 -3.51
CA TYR A 46 19.99 -0.17 -3.77
C TYR A 46 20.40 -1.01 -4.98
N GLN A 47 20.54 -2.32 -4.77
CA GLN A 47 20.82 -3.29 -5.81
C GLN A 47 19.58 -4.19 -5.96
N PRO A 48 18.83 -4.08 -7.07
CA PRO A 48 17.68 -4.93 -7.33
C PRO A 48 18.08 -6.41 -7.43
N GLU A 49 17.41 -7.28 -6.69
CA GLU A 49 17.62 -8.74 -6.76
C GLU A 49 16.81 -9.40 -7.90
N SER A 50 15.71 -8.76 -8.33
CA SER A 50 14.85 -9.23 -9.41
C SER A 50 14.09 -8.06 -10.04
N ALA A 51 13.40 -8.30 -11.16
CA ALA A 51 12.54 -7.28 -11.78
C ALA A 51 11.41 -6.77 -10.86
N CYS A 52 11.05 -7.53 -9.81
CA CYS A 52 10.05 -7.10 -8.81
C CYS A 52 10.66 -6.24 -7.68
N ASP A 53 11.98 -6.13 -7.59
CA ASP A 53 12.66 -5.40 -6.54
C ASP A 53 12.82 -3.92 -6.95
N ASN A 54 11.77 -3.14 -6.70
CA ASN A 54 11.76 -1.69 -6.93
C ASN A 54 12.23 -0.94 -5.67
N PRO A 55 13.10 0.08 -5.75
CA PRO A 55 13.58 0.80 -4.57
C PRO A 55 12.49 1.44 -3.71
N TYR A 56 11.33 1.78 -4.27
CA TYR A 56 10.18 2.30 -3.52
C TYR A 56 9.07 1.26 -3.33
N TYR A 57 9.25 0.04 -3.85
CA TYR A 57 8.34 -1.08 -3.62
C TYR A 57 9.11 -2.41 -3.64
N PRO A 58 10.05 -2.61 -2.70
CA PRO A 58 10.96 -3.74 -2.77
C PRO A 58 10.17 -5.03 -2.51
N ARG A 59 10.18 -5.93 -3.49
CA ARG A 59 9.66 -7.30 -3.35
C ARG A 59 10.86 -8.24 -3.44
N ARG A 60 11.24 -8.76 -2.28
CA ARG A 60 12.32 -9.74 -2.11
C ARG A 60 11.75 -11.02 -1.54
N ALA A 61 12.36 -12.15 -1.90
CA ALA A 61 11.93 -13.44 -1.41
C ALA A 61 12.14 -13.55 0.11
N GLY A 62 11.24 -14.24 0.78
CA GLY A 62 11.30 -14.48 2.23
C GLY A 62 10.06 -13.98 2.97
N THR A 63 10.12 -14.09 4.30
CA THR A 63 9.03 -13.71 5.19
C THR A 63 9.43 -12.48 5.99
N LYS A 64 8.53 -11.50 6.06
CA LYS A 64 8.65 -10.34 6.93
C LYS A 64 7.41 -10.19 7.79
N THR A 65 7.60 -9.66 8.98
CA THR A 65 6.50 -9.31 9.89
C THR A 65 6.52 -7.81 10.08
N GLN A 66 5.36 -7.18 9.93
CA GLN A 66 5.18 -5.75 10.11
C GLN A 66 3.91 -5.48 10.92
N SER A 67 3.88 -4.35 11.62
CA SER A 67 2.65 -3.86 12.23
C SER A 67 1.79 -3.16 11.18
N GLY A 68 0.52 -3.54 11.09
CA GLY A 68 -0.51 -2.79 10.40
C GLY A 68 -0.80 -1.45 11.08
N VAL A 69 -1.48 -0.57 10.37
CA VAL A 69 -1.80 0.79 10.85
C VAL A 69 -2.76 0.77 12.05
N ASP A 70 -3.57 -0.28 12.16
CA ASP A 70 -4.46 -0.58 13.27
C ASP A 70 -3.76 -1.32 14.44
N GLY A 71 -2.45 -1.52 14.36
CA GLY A 71 -1.68 -2.31 15.31
C GLY A 71 -1.78 -3.82 15.09
N SER A 72 -2.47 -4.29 14.04
CA SER A 72 -2.46 -5.71 13.66
C SER A 72 -1.04 -6.18 13.32
N VAL A 73 -0.77 -7.47 13.47
CA VAL A 73 0.50 -8.06 13.00
C VAL A 73 0.23 -8.69 11.65
N ILE A 74 0.93 -8.22 10.62
CA ILE A 74 0.84 -8.73 9.26
C ILE A 74 2.12 -9.52 8.99
N THR A 75 1.96 -10.79 8.64
CA THR A 75 3.07 -11.62 8.15
C THR A 75 2.96 -11.74 6.64
N GLU A 76 3.89 -11.13 5.91
CA GLU A 76 3.98 -11.25 4.45
C GLU A 76 5.07 -12.27 4.10
N THR A 77 4.73 -13.28 3.31
CA THR A 77 5.68 -14.19 2.68
C THR A 77 5.68 -13.95 1.18
N THR A 78 6.85 -13.64 0.63
CA THR A 78 7.04 -13.39 -0.80
C THR A 78 7.84 -14.53 -1.40
N SER A 79 7.32 -15.11 -2.48
CA SER A 79 8.05 -16.02 -3.36
C SER A 79 8.30 -15.33 -4.70
N ILE A 80 9.49 -15.51 -5.27
CA ILE A 80 9.88 -14.87 -6.53
C ILE A 80 10.44 -15.94 -7.47
N ARG A 81 10.04 -15.87 -8.73
CA ARG A 81 10.64 -16.64 -9.84
C ARG A 81 10.98 -15.71 -11.00
N GLY A 82 12.12 -15.93 -11.65
CA GLY A 82 12.60 -15.09 -12.74
C GLY A 82 13.92 -14.40 -12.40
N ASP A 83 14.21 -13.30 -13.09
CA ASP A 83 15.48 -12.58 -13.02
C ASP A 83 15.29 -11.05 -12.97
N ALA A 84 16.38 -10.30 -13.16
CA ALA A 84 16.39 -8.83 -13.15
C ALA A 84 15.60 -8.18 -14.30
N ASN A 85 15.34 -8.92 -15.39
CA ASN A 85 14.63 -8.39 -16.57
C ASN A 85 13.14 -8.73 -16.53
N LYS A 86 12.79 -9.93 -16.07
CA LYS A 86 11.40 -10.38 -15.91
C LYS A 86 11.26 -11.32 -14.73
N ALA A 87 10.32 -11.03 -13.85
CA ALA A 87 10.04 -11.84 -12.67
C ALA A 87 8.54 -11.89 -12.36
N ILE A 88 8.18 -12.90 -11.58
CA ILE A 88 6.84 -13.07 -11.00
C ILE A 88 7.00 -13.19 -9.50
N ALA A 89 6.30 -12.34 -8.76
CA ALA A 89 6.25 -12.38 -7.31
C ALA A 89 4.86 -12.81 -6.84
N THR A 90 4.78 -13.80 -5.96
CA THR A 90 3.54 -14.10 -5.21
C THR A 90 3.75 -13.72 -3.76
N VAL A 91 2.91 -12.82 -3.26
CA VAL A 91 2.90 -12.31 -1.90
C VAL A 91 1.68 -12.88 -1.20
N THR A 92 1.91 -13.58 -0.09
CA THR A 92 0.86 -14.06 0.81
C THR A 92 0.97 -13.28 2.12
N SER A 93 -0.07 -12.52 2.45
CA SER A 93 -0.15 -11.69 3.65
C SER A 93 -1.22 -12.23 4.59
N ALA A 94 -0.81 -12.72 5.74
CA ALA A 94 -1.71 -13.22 6.78
C ALA A 94 -1.93 -12.14 7.85
N SER A 95 -3.20 -11.88 8.18
CA SER A 95 -3.62 -10.96 9.24
C SER A 95 -4.82 -11.55 10.01
N THR A 96 -5.30 -10.83 11.03
CA THR A 96 -6.55 -11.20 11.73
C THR A 96 -7.77 -11.21 10.82
N ASN A 97 -7.71 -10.51 9.68
CA ASN A 97 -8.81 -10.35 8.73
C ASN A 97 -8.79 -11.39 7.61
N GLY A 98 -7.89 -12.38 7.68
CA GLY A 98 -7.76 -13.46 6.70
C GLY A 98 -6.41 -13.46 5.98
N ILE A 99 -6.38 -14.22 4.88
CA ILE A 99 -5.19 -14.41 4.03
C ILE A 99 -5.40 -13.71 2.70
N ASP A 100 -4.56 -12.73 2.42
CA ASP A 100 -4.48 -12.00 1.16
C ASP A 100 -3.38 -12.61 0.30
N VAL A 101 -3.69 -12.98 -0.95
CA VAL A 101 -2.71 -13.51 -1.91
C VAL A 101 -2.70 -12.64 -3.15
N ARG A 102 -1.53 -12.08 -3.48
CA ARG A 102 -1.33 -11.24 -4.67
C ARG A 102 -0.21 -11.79 -5.53
N THR A 103 -0.47 -11.88 -6.83
CA THR A 103 0.56 -12.21 -7.82
C THR A 103 0.85 -11.00 -8.68
N TYR A 104 2.14 -10.74 -8.89
CA TYR A 104 2.63 -9.64 -9.69
C TYR A 104 3.50 -10.16 -10.84
N GLU A 105 3.35 -9.55 -12.00
CA GLU A 105 4.30 -9.65 -13.11
C GLU A 105 5.16 -8.38 -13.14
N CYS A 106 6.47 -8.55 -13.17
CA CYS A 106 7.42 -7.45 -13.06
C CYS A 106 8.37 -7.43 -14.25
N SER A 107 8.63 -6.23 -14.75
CA SER A 107 9.56 -5.99 -15.86
C SER A 107 10.15 -4.57 -15.75
N SER A 108 10.98 -4.18 -16.72
CA SER A 108 11.44 -2.80 -16.85
C SER A 108 10.31 -1.77 -16.98
N GLY A 109 9.10 -2.19 -17.41
CA GLY A 109 7.92 -1.34 -17.47
C GLY A 109 7.24 -1.08 -16.12
N GLY A 110 7.71 -1.71 -15.04
CA GLY A 110 7.10 -1.64 -13.71
C GLY A 110 6.49 -2.97 -13.26
N ILE A 111 5.63 -2.88 -12.25
CA ILE A 111 4.97 -3.99 -11.60
C ILE A 111 3.50 -3.96 -12.00
N LEU A 112 3.00 -5.08 -12.51
CA LEU A 112 1.58 -5.31 -12.81
C LEU A 112 1.02 -6.29 -11.79
N LEU A 113 -0.16 -6.01 -11.25
CA LEU A 113 -0.91 -6.99 -10.47
C LEU A 113 -1.65 -7.91 -11.45
N THR A 114 -1.49 -9.22 -11.35
CA THR A 114 -2.17 -10.17 -12.24
C THR A 114 -3.25 -10.96 -11.53
N GLU A 115 -3.10 -11.16 -10.23
CA GLU A 115 -4.07 -11.87 -9.42
C GLU A 115 -4.13 -11.27 -8.02
N TRP A 116 -5.33 -11.13 -7.47
CA TRP A 116 -5.56 -10.82 -6.08
C TRP A 116 -6.74 -11.65 -5.56
N LYS A 117 -6.48 -12.41 -4.49
CA LYS A 117 -7.44 -13.25 -3.79
C LYS A 117 -7.46 -12.91 -2.30
N LEU A 118 -8.62 -13.00 -1.68
CA LEU A 118 -8.80 -12.90 -0.23
C LEU A 118 -9.50 -14.15 0.27
N TYR A 119 -9.00 -14.71 1.37
CA TYR A 119 -9.55 -15.87 2.04
C TYR A 119 -9.94 -15.53 3.49
N ASP A 120 -11.15 -15.93 3.87
CA ASP A 120 -11.63 -15.95 5.25
C ASP A 120 -11.68 -17.42 5.70
N GLY A 121 -10.70 -17.82 6.54
CA GLY A 121 -10.40 -19.23 6.78
C GLY A 121 -10.01 -19.94 5.48
N ASP A 122 -10.70 -21.04 5.17
CA ASP A 122 -10.50 -21.82 3.94
C ASP A 122 -11.37 -21.34 2.76
N LYS A 123 -12.28 -20.38 2.98
CA LYS A 123 -13.19 -19.87 1.96
C LYS A 123 -12.56 -18.69 1.23
N GLN A 124 -12.43 -18.78 -0.09
CA GLN A 124 -12.12 -17.61 -0.91
C GLN A 124 -13.34 -16.69 -0.94
N VAL A 125 -13.18 -15.45 -0.48
CA VAL A 125 -14.24 -14.43 -0.40
C VAL A 125 -14.07 -13.31 -1.41
N MET A 126 -12.90 -13.22 -2.07
CA MET A 126 -12.68 -12.27 -3.17
C MET A 126 -11.71 -12.85 -4.19
N SER A 127 -11.92 -12.51 -5.45
CA SER A 127 -10.96 -12.73 -6.54
C SER A 127 -10.99 -11.60 -7.56
N THR A 128 -9.83 -11.38 -8.18
CA THR A 128 -9.73 -10.53 -9.38
C THR A 128 -10.35 -11.24 -10.58
N LEU A 129 -11.20 -10.53 -11.31
CA LEU A 129 -11.75 -10.96 -12.60
C LEU A 129 -10.91 -10.40 -13.75
N SER A 130 -10.48 -9.15 -13.64
CA SER A 130 -9.59 -8.52 -14.62
C SER A 130 -8.75 -7.42 -13.98
N TYR A 131 -7.59 -7.17 -14.56
CA TYR A 131 -6.70 -6.08 -14.19
C TYR A 131 -6.17 -5.39 -15.45
N SER A 132 -5.96 -4.07 -15.37
CA SER A 132 -5.35 -3.29 -16.43
C SER A 132 -4.54 -2.12 -15.86
N GLY A 133 -3.54 -1.66 -16.63
CA GLY A 133 -2.65 -0.58 -16.21
C GLY A 133 -1.42 -1.08 -15.46
N VAL A 134 -0.69 -0.15 -14.85
CA VAL A 134 0.53 -0.45 -14.10
C VAL A 134 0.25 -0.27 -12.62
N PHE A 135 0.49 -1.29 -11.81
CA PHE A 135 0.22 -1.23 -10.37
C PHE A 135 1.21 -0.28 -9.68
N PHE A 136 2.48 -0.44 -10.02
CA PHE A 136 3.56 0.39 -9.54
C PHE A 136 4.54 0.67 -10.69
N PRO A 137 4.81 1.93 -11.04
CA PRO A 137 5.64 2.26 -12.19
C PRO A 137 7.11 1.86 -11.95
N SER A 138 7.91 1.87 -13.01
CA SER A 138 9.34 1.58 -12.87
C SER A 138 10.03 2.62 -11.99
N ALA A 139 11.19 2.25 -11.42
CA ALA A 139 11.96 3.15 -10.55
C ALA A 139 12.31 4.48 -11.22
N GLU A 140 12.62 4.45 -12.52
CA GLU A 140 12.97 5.62 -13.34
C GLU A 140 11.76 6.55 -13.57
N GLN A 141 10.55 5.99 -13.54
CA GLN A 141 9.30 6.73 -13.68
C GLN A 141 8.76 7.23 -12.34
N PHE A 142 9.14 6.63 -11.21
CA PHE A 142 8.67 6.98 -9.88
C PHE A 142 9.39 8.23 -9.31
N LYS A 143 9.04 9.39 -9.86
CA LYS A 143 9.58 10.71 -9.48
C LYS A 143 8.47 11.73 -9.25
N ILE A 144 8.76 12.82 -8.54
CA ILE A 144 7.78 13.89 -8.25
C ILE A 144 7.13 14.37 -9.55
N GLY A 145 5.80 14.48 -9.53
CA GLY A 145 4.95 14.82 -10.67
C GLY A 145 4.57 13.64 -11.57
N ALA A 146 5.16 12.46 -11.40
CA ALA A 146 4.76 11.27 -12.15
C ALA A 146 3.33 10.85 -11.79
N LYS A 147 2.61 10.37 -12.80
CA LYS A 147 1.21 9.92 -12.71
C LYS A 147 1.05 8.57 -13.36
N TRP A 148 0.18 7.74 -12.79
CA TRP A 148 -0.22 6.47 -13.38
C TRP A 148 -1.63 6.11 -12.93
N GLU A 149 -2.25 5.25 -13.72
CA GLU A 149 -3.58 4.70 -13.43
C GLU A 149 -3.53 3.17 -13.56
N TYR A 150 -4.34 2.51 -12.75
CA TYR A 150 -4.73 1.13 -12.99
C TYR A 150 -6.21 0.90 -12.65
N SER A 151 -6.79 -0.14 -13.25
CA SER A 151 -8.13 -0.61 -12.93
C SER A 151 -8.09 -2.08 -12.54
N ILE A 152 -8.86 -2.42 -11.51
CA ILE A 152 -9.11 -3.79 -11.09
C ILE A 152 -10.61 -4.05 -11.01
N VAL A 153 -11.04 -5.18 -11.56
CA VAL A 153 -12.38 -5.71 -11.37
C VAL A 153 -12.30 -6.92 -10.45
N THR A 154 -13.08 -6.92 -9.39
CA THR A 154 -13.12 -8.01 -8.40
C THR A 154 -14.52 -8.57 -8.25
N HIS A 155 -14.62 -9.88 -8.04
CA HIS A 155 -15.80 -10.55 -7.49
C HIS A 155 -15.60 -10.73 -5.98
N LYS A 156 -16.61 -10.40 -5.17
CA LYS A 156 -16.62 -10.55 -3.72
C LYS A 156 -17.87 -11.33 -3.28
N ASP A 157 -17.66 -12.37 -2.48
CA ASP A 157 -18.71 -13.10 -1.81
C ASP A 157 -18.95 -12.50 -0.42
N LEU A 158 -20.20 -12.14 -0.15
CA LEU A 158 -20.68 -11.56 1.09
C LEU A 158 -21.67 -12.52 1.75
N ASP A 159 -21.91 -12.37 3.06
CA ASP A 159 -22.96 -13.13 3.74
C ASP A 159 -24.36 -12.87 3.14
N SER A 160 -24.57 -11.69 2.55
CA SER A 160 -25.81 -11.27 1.90
C SER A 160 -25.90 -11.61 0.41
N GLY A 161 -24.87 -12.22 -0.19
CA GLY A 161 -24.83 -12.53 -1.62
C GLY A 161 -23.47 -12.27 -2.25
N TRP A 162 -23.43 -11.63 -3.42
CA TRP A 162 -22.17 -11.31 -4.10
C TRP A 162 -22.21 -9.96 -4.81
N VAL A 163 -21.04 -9.39 -5.05
CA VAL A 163 -20.85 -8.14 -5.80
C VAL A 163 -19.61 -8.23 -6.71
N GLU A 164 -19.74 -7.75 -7.95
CA GLU A 164 -18.64 -7.44 -8.85
C GLU A 164 -18.42 -5.92 -8.84
N SER A 165 -17.21 -5.46 -8.53
CA SER A 165 -16.88 -4.03 -8.48
C SER A 165 -15.65 -3.72 -9.32
N GLU A 166 -15.63 -2.57 -9.99
CA GLU A 166 -14.44 -1.96 -10.57
C GLU A 166 -13.86 -0.94 -9.59
N THR A 167 -12.55 -0.98 -9.38
CA THR A 167 -11.81 0.09 -8.72
C THR A 167 -10.79 0.65 -9.69
N ARG A 168 -10.95 1.93 -10.05
CA ARG A 168 -9.96 2.70 -10.79
C ARG A 168 -9.15 3.53 -9.83
N ARG A 169 -7.83 3.34 -9.84
CA ARG A 169 -6.91 4.12 -9.00
C ARG A 169 -6.07 5.04 -9.86
N ASN A 170 -6.17 6.33 -9.58
CA ASN A 170 -5.35 7.39 -10.17
C ASN A 170 -4.35 7.90 -9.14
N CYS A 171 -3.05 7.75 -9.40
CA CYS A 171 -1.99 8.13 -8.47
C CYS A 171 -1.07 9.22 -9.03
N THR A 172 -0.54 10.07 -8.14
CA THR A 172 0.48 11.09 -8.44
C THR A 172 1.55 11.10 -7.35
N VAL A 173 2.84 11.08 -7.72
CA VAL A 173 3.92 11.39 -6.76
C VAL A 173 3.88 12.88 -6.47
N ALA A 174 3.29 13.27 -5.35
CA ALA A 174 2.97 14.66 -5.04
C ALA A 174 4.18 15.47 -4.55
N GLY A 175 5.14 14.84 -3.87
CA GLY A 175 6.31 15.51 -3.31
C GLY A 175 7.04 14.65 -2.29
N THR A 176 7.89 15.29 -1.49
CA THR A 176 8.52 14.68 -0.32
C THR A 176 7.77 15.06 0.96
N SER A 177 7.85 14.21 1.98
CA SER A 177 7.32 14.46 3.31
C SER A 177 8.21 13.80 4.35
N SER A 178 8.41 14.47 5.48
CA SER A 178 9.10 13.87 6.62
C SER A 178 8.14 12.98 7.39
N VAL A 179 8.49 11.71 7.58
CA VAL A 179 7.68 10.72 8.28
C VAL A 179 8.50 10.03 9.37
N GLN A 180 7.85 9.62 10.45
CA GLN A 180 8.53 8.86 11.50
C GLN A 180 8.59 7.38 11.09
N TYR A 181 9.79 6.81 11.05
CA TYR A 181 10.06 5.40 10.79
C TYR A 181 11.10 4.90 11.79
N GLN A 182 10.78 3.82 12.51
CA GLN A 182 11.65 3.23 13.56
C GLN A 182 12.21 4.25 14.56
N GLY A 183 11.38 5.20 14.99
CA GLY A 183 11.76 6.23 15.97
C GLY A 183 12.57 7.40 15.41
N GLN A 184 12.82 7.46 14.11
CA GLN A 184 13.54 8.55 13.45
C GLN A 184 12.69 9.21 12.36
N PHE A 185 12.97 10.48 12.06
CA PHE A 185 12.34 11.16 10.93
C PHE A 185 13.16 10.90 9.66
N VAL A 186 12.47 10.47 8.61
CA VAL A 186 13.06 10.14 7.31
C VAL A 186 12.26 10.78 6.19
N ASP A 187 12.92 11.09 5.08
CA ASP A 187 12.25 11.61 3.89
C ASP A 187 11.56 10.48 3.13
N ALA A 188 10.27 10.65 2.87
CA ALA A 188 9.45 9.76 2.07
C ALA A 188 8.88 10.48 0.85
N LEU A 189 8.73 9.78 -0.27
CA LEU A 189 7.90 10.24 -1.37
C LEU A 189 6.43 10.06 -0.99
N ARG A 190 5.67 11.16 -1.03
CA ARG A 190 4.22 11.15 -0.87
C ARG A 190 3.57 10.87 -2.22
N VAL A 191 2.73 9.84 -2.26
CA VAL A 191 1.90 9.51 -3.41
C VAL A 191 0.45 9.71 -3.04
N ASP A 192 -0.21 10.65 -3.70
CA ASP A 192 -1.63 10.88 -3.53
C ASP A 192 -2.38 10.07 -4.59
N CYS A 193 -3.35 9.27 -4.16
CA CYS A 193 -4.16 8.43 -5.02
C CYS A 193 -5.65 8.68 -4.76
N VAL A 194 -6.44 8.68 -5.83
CA VAL A 194 -7.89 8.66 -5.79
C VAL A 194 -8.34 7.29 -6.27
N ASN A 195 -9.16 6.60 -5.48
CA ASN A 195 -9.90 5.42 -5.93
C ASN A 195 -11.30 5.83 -6.30
N GLU A 196 -11.72 5.49 -7.50
CA GLU A 196 -13.12 5.50 -7.91
C GLU A 196 -13.60 4.05 -7.85
N VAL A 197 -14.56 3.76 -6.96
CA VAL A 197 -15.15 2.43 -6.82
C VAL A 197 -16.56 2.45 -7.37
N LYS A 198 -16.83 1.50 -8.26
CA LYS A 198 -18.13 1.32 -8.91
C LYS A 198 -18.54 -0.13 -8.85
N ASP A 199 -19.70 -0.40 -8.27
CA ASP A 199 -20.32 -1.72 -8.41
C ASP A 199 -20.87 -1.90 -9.82
N LEU A 200 -20.50 -3.01 -10.43
CA LEU A 200 -20.87 -3.38 -11.80
C LEU A 200 -22.11 -4.27 -11.79
N LYS A 201 -22.16 -5.23 -10.87
CA LYS A 201 -23.22 -6.22 -10.72
C LYS A 201 -23.28 -6.70 -9.27
N ALA A 202 -24.46 -7.09 -8.82
CA ALA A 202 -24.63 -7.72 -7.52
C ALA A 202 -25.79 -8.72 -7.56
N SER A 203 -25.87 -9.60 -6.57
CA SER A 203 -27.04 -10.45 -6.35
C SER A 203 -28.30 -9.65 -5.94
N ASP A 204 -28.12 -8.45 -5.38
CA ASP A 204 -29.18 -7.49 -5.12
C ASP A 204 -28.83 -6.17 -5.82
N GLU A 205 -29.48 -5.90 -6.97
CA GLU A 205 -29.20 -4.71 -7.77
C GLU A 205 -29.53 -3.39 -7.05
N ALA A 206 -30.39 -3.43 -6.02
CA ALA A 206 -30.70 -2.23 -5.23
C ALA A 206 -29.54 -1.80 -4.32
N ALA A 207 -28.54 -2.67 -4.13
CA ALA A 207 -27.37 -2.43 -3.29
C ALA A 207 -26.13 -1.94 -4.06
N LEU A 208 -26.25 -1.61 -5.35
CA LEU A 208 -25.13 -1.09 -6.14
C LEU A 208 -24.74 0.32 -5.66
N GLU A 209 -23.48 0.49 -5.28
CA GLU A 209 -22.94 1.75 -4.80
C GLU A 209 -21.82 2.28 -5.70
N ASN A 210 -21.61 3.59 -5.62
CA ASN A 210 -20.44 4.25 -6.18
C ASN A 210 -19.87 5.19 -5.12
N TYR A 211 -18.57 5.12 -4.89
CA TYR A 211 -17.92 5.97 -3.93
C TYR A 211 -16.48 6.26 -4.34
N TYR A 212 -15.89 7.25 -3.67
CA TYR A 212 -14.53 7.70 -3.90
C TYR A 212 -13.77 7.67 -2.58
N ASP A 213 -12.54 7.17 -2.64
CA ASP A 213 -11.61 7.23 -1.52
C ASP A 213 -10.35 7.99 -1.93
N LEU A 214 -9.83 8.80 -1.01
CA LEU A 214 -8.57 9.51 -1.21
C LEU A 214 -7.52 8.96 -0.23
N TYR A 215 -6.37 8.59 -0.77
CA TYR A 215 -5.25 8.06 -0.01
C TYR A 215 -3.98 8.86 -0.27
N SER A 216 -3.21 9.13 0.77
CA SER A 216 -1.80 9.52 0.65
C SER A 216 -0.92 8.41 1.20
N PHE A 217 -0.10 7.80 0.34
CA PHE A 217 0.90 6.79 0.69
C PHE A 217 2.27 7.42 0.85
N PHE A 218 3.08 6.91 1.79
CA PHE A 218 4.44 7.41 2.03
C PHE A 218 5.45 6.29 1.76
N TYR A 219 6.34 6.52 0.79
CA TYR A 219 7.33 5.55 0.34
C TYR A 219 8.75 6.00 0.69
N VAL A 220 9.47 5.17 1.45
CA VAL A 220 10.87 5.39 1.80
C VAL A 220 11.75 4.53 0.89
N TYR A 221 12.80 5.13 0.34
CA TYR A 221 13.74 4.44 -0.55
C TYR A 221 14.40 3.25 0.16
N GLY A 222 14.44 2.10 -0.51
CA GLY A 222 14.95 0.83 -0.02
C GLY A 222 14.08 0.12 1.02
N VAL A 223 12.99 0.75 1.47
CA VAL A 223 12.06 0.20 2.48
C VAL A 223 10.70 -0.10 1.87
N GLY A 224 10.19 0.81 1.04
CA GLY A 224 8.84 0.74 0.48
C GLY A 224 7.84 1.59 1.27
N ILE A 225 6.58 1.15 1.30
CA ILE A 225 5.52 1.84 2.02
C ILE A 225 5.75 1.78 3.54
N VAL A 226 5.77 2.95 4.19
CA VAL A 226 5.93 3.07 5.65
C VAL A 226 4.69 3.62 6.35
N GLY A 227 3.70 4.06 5.58
CA GLY A 227 2.42 4.52 6.10
C GLY A 227 1.49 5.01 5.00
N TYR A 228 0.25 5.24 5.39
CA TYR A 228 -0.73 5.92 4.55
C TYR A 228 -1.67 6.77 5.41
N ARG A 229 -2.37 7.70 4.76
CA ARG A 229 -3.48 8.48 5.34
C ARG A 229 -4.67 8.36 4.42
N VAL A 230 -5.86 8.30 5.00
CA VAL A 230 -7.12 8.49 4.27
C VAL A 230 -7.48 9.96 4.43
N SER A 231 -7.75 10.64 3.32
CA SER A 231 -8.25 12.01 3.36
C SER A 231 -9.79 11.96 3.44
N GLU A 232 -10.34 12.59 4.48
CA GLU A 232 -11.78 12.89 4.59
C GLU A 232 -12.21 13.97 3.58
#